data_AF-U9T1L5-F1
#
_entry.id   AF-U9T1L5-F1
#
_cell.length_a   1.000
_cell.length_b   1.000
_cell.length_c   1.000
_cell.angle_alpha   90.00
_cell.angle_beta   90.00
_cell.angle_gamma   90.00
#
_symmetry.space_group_name_H-M   'P 1'
#
loop_
_entity.id
_entity.type
_entity.pdbx_description
1 polymer ?
#
loop_
_entity_poly.entity_id
_entity_poly.type
_entity_poly.pdbx_seq_one_letter_code
_entity_poly.pdbx_strand_id
1 'polypeptide(L)'
;AGFEPLDPKNIVIAGASAGGGLSLALGLAIRDAGLPSCAGIIGWSPFVDLTYSTPSLSDEKCLDYLPIVKGGTNDYIESQVIKEFKEKAAVLTEKIKTQNLGPKIWHDSFDRPDGRFQFYAPNEGLAIPYVSPMLAESLGDLPPLLLIAGDDERLRDEAIYFAYRSAEPTKYKGPSYNAGKFEKSPFQTPTNTTLEIYEEMPHVFQMVGHVCTTKSYESTVEFINKVTSALNEPLPPSSYNCINGKGEFGPLKEHHKKVLELEKIGIVPEFTGFNLL
;
A
#
# COMPACT_ATOMS: atom_id res chain seq x y z
N ALA A 1 -30.27 -7.83 14.21
CA ALA A 1 -30.09 -6.81 15.26
C ALA A 1 -31.06 -5.61 15.13
N GLY A 2 -32.05 -5.62 14.21
CA GLY A 2 -33.07 -4.56 14.15
C GLY A 2 -32.60 -3.23 13.57
N PHE A 3 -31.45 -3.20 12.89
CA PHE A 3 -30.97 -2.03 12.14
C PHE A 3 -31.25 -2.25 10.65
N GLU A 4 -31.66 -1.18 9.97
CA GLU A 4 -31.68 -1.14 8.52
C GLU A 4 -30.24 -1.12 7.97
N PRO A 5 -29.93 -1.89 6.92
CA PRO A 5 -28.60 -1.87 6.32
C PRO A 5 -28.31 -0.49 5.71
N LEU A 6 -27.10 0.03 5.96
CA LEU A 6 -26.62 1.22 5.27
C LEU A 6 -26.32 0.87 3.81
N ASP A 7 -26.70 1.76 2.88
CA ASP A 7 -26.24 1.66 1.50
C ASP A 7 -24.70 1.75 1.48
N PRO A 8 -23.98 0.76 0.91
CA PRO A 8 -22.53 0.79 0.77
C PRO A 8 -22.00 2.05 0.08
N LYS A 9 -22.79 2.71 -0.79
CA LYS A 9 -22.44 3.99 -1.42
C LYS A 9 -22.47 5.20 -0.49
N ASN A 10 -22.88 5.01 0.77
CA ASN A 10 -22.76 5.99 1.85
C ASN A 10 -21.62 5.67 2.83
N ILE A 11 -20.76 4.70 2.51
CA ILE A 11 -19.66 4.26 3.37
C ILE A 11 -18.32 4.61 2.72
N VAL A 12 -17.45 5.30 3.46
CA VAL A 12 -16.04 5.48 3.10
C VAL A 12 -15.19 4.74 4.12
N ILE A 13 -14.21 3.96 3.63
CA ILE A 13 -13.25 3.25 4.48
C ILE A 13 -11.97 4.09 4.52
N ALA A 14 -11.48 4.42 5.70
CA ALA A 14 -10.31 5.26 5.86
C ALA A 14 -9.35 4.68 6.89
N GLY A 15 -8.05 4.85 6.67
CA GLY A 15 -7.03 4.48 7.63
C GLY A 15 -5.68 5.15 7.36
N ALA A 16 -4.85 5.18 8.40
CA ALA A 16 -3.50 5.73 8.34
C ALA A 16 -2.45 4.62 8.49
N SER A 17 -1.27 4.74 7.85
CA SER A 17 -0.17 3.79 7.99
C SER A 17 -0.61 2.36 7.65
N ALA A 18 -0.36 1.39 8.53
CA ALA A 18 -0.87 0.03 8.43
C ALA A 18 -2.41 -0.04 8.29
N GLY A 19 -3.15 0.89 8.90
CA GLY A 19 -4.60 1.01 8.73
C GLY A 19 -5.01 1.48 7.33
N GLY A 20 -4.17 2.28 6.65
CA GLY A 20 -4.36 2.65 5.25
C GLY A 20 -4.14 1.45 4.33
N GLY A 21 -3.09 0.66 4.59
CA GLY A 21 -2.87 -0.63 3.97
C GLY A 21 -4.04 -1.58 4.14
N LEU A 22 -4.54 -1.74 5.38
CA LEU A 22 -5.69 -2.57 5.69
C LEU A 22 -6.97 -2.09 4.99
N SER A 23 -7.17 -0.78 4.85
CA SER A 23 -8.32 -0.21 4.13
C SER A 23 -8.30 -0.62 2.66
N LEU A 24 -7.12 -0.57 2.02
CA LEU A 24 -6.93 -1.01 0.64
C LEU A 24 -7.05 -2.54 0.51
N ALA A 25 -6.49 -3.31 1.44
CA ALA A 25 -6.64 -4.77 1.49
C ALA A 25 -8.11 -5.19 1.61
N LEU A 26 -8.89 -4.49 2.45
CA LEU A 26 -10.31 -4.72 2.61
C LEU A 26 -11.08 -4.37 1.32
N GLY A 27 -10.70 -3.30 0.63
CA GLY A 27 -11.22 -2.97 -0.69
C GLY A 27 -11.02 -4.09 -1.71
N LEU A 28 -9.80 -4.66 -1.77
CA LEU A 28 -9.51 -5.83 -2.60
C LEU A 28 -10.39 -7.03 -2.20
N ALA A 29 -10.50 -7.33 -0.91
CA ALA A 29 -11.30 -8.46 -0.43
C ALA A 29 -12.80 -8.33 -0.75
N ILE A 30 -13.37 -7.12 -0.62
CA ILE A 30 -14.76 -6.83 -0.98
C ILE A 30 -14.98 -7.03 -2.48
N ARG A 31 -14.08 -6.46 -3.31
CA ARG A 31 -14.11 -6.58 -4.78
C ARG A 31 -14.02 -8.05 -5.21
N ASP A 32 -13.04 -8.77 -4.70
CA ASP A 32 -12.75 -10.15 -5.08
C ASP A 32 -13.87 -11.11 -4.63
N ALA A 33 -14.56 -10.80 -3.54
CA ALA A 33 -15.74 -11.54 -3.07
C ALA A 33 -17.04 -11.21 -3.85
N GLY A 34 -17.01 -10.27 -4.80
CA GLY A 34 -18.19 -9.84 -5.54
C GLY A 34 -19.22 -9.09 -4.68
N LEU A 35 -18.77 -8.51 -3.56
CA LEU A 35 -19.64 -7.74 -2.67
C LEU A 35 -19.83 -6.31 -3.19
N PRO A 36 -20.94 -5.64 -2.83
CA PRO A 36 -21.13 -4.23 -3.19
C PRO A 36 -20.00 -3.34 -2.67
N SER A 37 -19.36 -2.60 -3.58
CA SER A 37 -18.26 -1.70 -3.24
C SER A 37 -18.74 -0.50 -2.41
N CYS A 38 -17.90 -0.07 -1.47
CA CYS A 38 -18.06 1.19 -0.75
C CYS A 38 -17.98 2.40 -1.69
N ALA A 39 -18.24 3.59 -1.15
CA ALA A 39 -18.21 4.86 -1.89
C ALA A 39 -16.79 5.29 -2.28
N GLY A 40 -15.82 5.04 -1.38
CA GLY A 40 -14.42 5.42 -1.57
C GLY A 40 -13.53 4.85 -0.48
N ILE A 41 -12.21 4.89 -0.72
CA ILE A 41 -11.19 4.49 0.25
C ILE A 41 -10.17 5.62 0.41
N ILE A 42 -9.81 5.93 1.66
CA ILE A 42 -8.77 6.93 1.99
C ILE A 42 -7.59 6.23 2.67
N GLY A 43 -6.39 6.43 2.13
CA GLY A 43 -5.14 5.99 2.73
C GLY A 43 -4.27 7.18 3.07
N TRP A 44 -4.10 7.48 4.36
CA TRP A 44 -3.07 8.42 4.82
C TRP A 44 -1.78 7.65 5.09
N SER A 45 -0.70 8.01 4.41
CA SER A 45 0.59 7.37 4.53
C SER A 45 0.50 5.84 4.44
N PRO A 46 -0.20 5.26 3.43
CA PRO A 46 -0.62 3.87 3.49
C PRO A 46 0.57 2.91 3.33
N PHE A 47 0.69 1.95 4.25
CA PHE A 47 1.68 0.88 4.15
C PHE A 47 1.13 -0.29 3.34
N VAL A 48 1.55 -0.44 2.09
CA VAL A 48 0.96 -1.34 1.07
C VAL A 48 1.94 -2.39 0.53
N ASP A 49 3.24 -2.24 0.79
CA ASP A 49 4.29 -3.19 0.42
C ASP A 49 5.14 -3.60 1.63
N LEU A 50 4.81 -4.74 2.25
CA LEU A 50 5.55 -5.25 3.41
C LEU A 50 6.88 -5.92 3.04
N THR A 51 7.27 -5.93 1.76
CA THR A 51 8.57 -6.48 1.31
C THR A 51 9.71 -5.49 1.43
N TYR A 52 9.40 -4.22 1.76
CA TYR A 52 10.34 -3.12 1.81
C TYR A 52 11.12 -2.88 0.51
N SER A 53 10.45 -3.06 -0.64
CA SER A 53 11.12 -3.03 -1.94
C SER A 53 11.29 -1.63 -2.54
N THR A 54 10.73 -0.59 -1.90
CA THR A 54 10.80 0.79 -2.39
C THR A 54 12.01 1.57 -1.84
N PRO A 55 12.65 2.44 -2.65
CA PRO A 55 13.88 3.14 -2.24
C PRO A 55 13.74 4.05 -1.00
N SER A 56 12.64 4.78 -0.87
CA SER A 56 12.42 5.74 0.24
C SER A 56 12.53 5.14 1.64
N LEU A 57 12.30 3.83 1.81
CA LEU A 57 12.45 3.14 3.10
C LEU A 57 13.89 3.10 3.63
N SER A 58 14.86 3.17 2.71
CA SER A 58 16.29 3.08 2.98
C SER A 58 17.05 4.41 2.77
N ASP A 59 16.34 5.48 2.41
CA ASP A 59 16.94 6.79 2.16
C ASP A 59 17.40 7.44 3.47
N GLU A 60 18.71 7.55 3.64
CA GLU A 60 19.32 8.16 4.83
C GLU A 60 19.07 9.67 4.94
N LYS A 61 18.63 10.32 3.86
CA LYS A 61 18.31 11.76 3.84
C LYS A 61 16.84 12.04 4.21
N CYS A 62 16.00 11.01 4.26
CA CYS A 62 14.60 11.17 4.64
C CYS A 62 14.48 11.57 6.11
N LEU A 63 13.81 12.69 6.39
CA LEU A 63 13.68 13.28 7.73
C LEU A 63 12.58 12.64 8.59
N ASP A 64 11.97 11.56 8.10
CA ASP A 64 10.88 10.84 8.73
C ASP A 64 11.31 10.18 10.07
N TYR A 65 10.38 10.11 11.02
CA TYR A 65 10.59 9.50 12.34
C TYR A 65 10.49 7.97 12.33
N LEU A 66 9.96 7.36 11.26
CA LEU A 66 10.06 5.93 11.08
C LEU A 66 11.55 5.51 10.99
N PRO A 67 11.95 4.30 11.45
CA PRO A 67 13.36 3.88 11.50
C PRO A 67 13.90 3.46 10.14
N ILE A 68 15.18 3.76 9.81
CA ILE A 68 15.81 3.37 8.51
C ILE A 68 15.72 1.87 8.34
N VAL A 69 15.09 1.42 7.25
CA VAL A 69 15.10 0.00 6.88
C VAL A 69 16.45 -0.29 6.25
N LYS A 70 17.46 -0.52 7.09
CA LYS A 70 18.82 -0.91 6.68
C LYS A 70 18.97 -2.42 6.47
N GLY A 71 17.87 -3.16 6.58
CA GLY A 71 17.86 -4.60 6.55
C GLY A 71 17.99 -5.28 7.90
N GLY A 72 18.09 -6.60 7.85
CA GLY A 72 18.12 -7.46 9.02
C GLY A 72 16.84 -8.28 9.15
N THR A 73 17.00 -9.52 9.55
CA THR A 73 15.91 -10.32 10.07
C THR A 73 15.74 -10.02 11.55
N ASN A 74 14.51 -10.08 12.04
CA ASN A 74 14.30 -10.12 13.47
C ASN A 74 14.70 -11.52 13.95
N ASP A 75 15.85 -11.59 14.63
CA ASP A 75 16.36 -12.82 15.22
C ASP A 75 15.79 -12.94 16.63
N TYR A 76 15.06 -14.03 16.88
CA TYR A 76 14.44 -14.29 18.17
C TYR A 76 15.17 -15.39 18.90
N ILE A 77 15.32 -15.21 20.21
CA ILE A 77 15.81 -16.27 21.10
C ILE A 77 14.85 -17.47 20.97
N GLU A 78 15.44 -18.67 20.87
CA GLU A 78 14.69 -19.92 20.80
C GLU A 78 13.70 -20.03 21.96
N SER A 79 12.43 -20.27 21.63
CA SER A 79 11.32 -20.39 22.56
C SER A 79 10.23 -21.27 21.97
N GLN A 80 9.28 -21.72 22.80
CA GLN A 80 8.13 -22.48 22.31
C GLN A 80 7.33 -21.70 21.25
N VAL A 81 7.13 -20.38 21.46
CA VAL A 81 6.41 -19.51 20.53
C VAL A 81 7.10 -19.45 19.16
N ILE A 82 8.45 -19.38 19.15
CA ILE A 82 9.22 -19.36 17.90
C ILE A 82 9.16 -20.72 17.19
N LYS A 83 9.17 -21.83 17.91
CA LYS A 83 8.99 -23.16 17.32
C LYS A 83 7.63 -23.32 16.66
N GLU A 84 6.56 -22.95 17.37
CA GLU A 84 5.20 -22.97 16.82
C GLU A 84 5.04 -22.05 15.61
N PHE A 85 5.68 -20.88 15.63
CA PHE A 85 5.73 -19.98 14.48
C PHE A 85 6.43 -20.63 13.28
N LYS A 86 7.63 -21.19 13.47
CA LYS A 86 8.39 -21.87 12.40
C LYS A 86 7.60 -23.02 11.78
N GLU A 87 6.92 -23.83 12.59
CA GLU A 87 6.06 -24.91 12.11
C GLU A 87 4.88 -24.39 11.28
N LYS A 88 4.16 -23.36 11.76
CA LYS A 88 3.05 -22.74 11.03
C LYS A 88 3.50 -22.06 9.74
N ALA A 89 4.64 -21.37 9.76
CA ALA A 89 5.24 -20.74 8.60
C ALA A 89 5.59 -21.80 7.53
N ALA A 90 6.28 -22.88 7.90
CA ALA A 90 6.60 -23.97 6.99
C ALA A 90 5.35 -24.58 6.32
N VAL A 91 4.26 -24.80 7.08
CA VAL A 91 2.99 -25.29 6.53
C VAL A 91 2.38 -24.29 5.54
N LEU A 92 2.43 -22.99 5.83
CA LEU A 92 1.95 -21.96 4.91
C LEU A 92 2.82 -21.90 3.64
N THR A 93 4.13 -21.97 3.77
CA THR A 93 5.09 -21.97 2.66
C THR A 93 4.82 -23.10 1.69
N GLU A 94 4.63 -24.32 2.20
CA GLU A 94 4.29 -25.48 1.36
C GLU A 94 2.95 -25.28 0.65
N LYS A 95 1.93 -24.72 1.32
CA LYS A 95 0.65 -24.39 0.68
C LYS A 95 0.83 -23.37 -0.44
N ILE A 96 1.60 -22.31 -0.23
CA ILE A 96 1.85 -21.26 -1.22
C ILE A 96 2.62 -21.82 -2.43
N LYS A 97 3.67 -22.64 -2.19
CA LYS A 97 4.47 -23.24 -3.26
C LYS A 97 3.70 -24.27 -4.09
N THR A 98 2.75 -24.98 -3.48
CA THR A 98 1.94 -26.01 -4.15
C THR A 98 0.65 -25.46 -4.76
N GLN A 99 0.26 -24.22 -4.44
CA GLN A 99 -0.93 -23.59 -4.99
C GLN A 99 -0.76 -23.29 -6.48
N ASN A 100 -1.60 -23.92 -7.30
CA ASN A 100 -1.72 -23.65 -8.75
C ASN A 100 -3.02 -22.93 -9.14
N LEU A 101 -3.76 -22.43 -8.14
CA LEU A 101 -5.02 -21.70 -8.31
C LEU A 101 -4.77 -20.22 -8.00
N GLY A 102 -4.48 -19.41 -9.03
CA GLY A 102 -4.37 -17.95 -8.90
C GLY A 102 -3.08 -17.30 -9.44
N PRO A 103 -2.81 -16.04 -9.10
CA PRO A 103 -1.54 -15.38 -9.33
C PRO A 103 -0.40 -16.04 -8.55
N LYS A 104 0.82 -16.02 -9.12
CA LYS A 104 1.99 -16.53 -8.40
C LYS A 104 2.35 -15.51 -7.34
N ILE A 105 2.25 -15.92 -6.09
CA ILE A 105 2.53 -15.09 -4.90
C ILE A 105 3.78 -15.61 -4.16
N TRP A 106 4.80 -16.00 -4.91
CA TRP A 106 6.06 -16.54 -4.38
C TRP A 106 7.26 -16.08 -5.19
N HIS A 107 8.36 -15.80 -4.49
CA HIS A 107 9.67 -15.47 -5.03
C HIS A 107 10.76 -15.90 -4.04
N ASP A 108 11.95 -16.27 -4.54
CA ASP A 108 13.04 -16.81 -3.70
C ASP A 108 13.57 -15.79 -2.68
N SER A 109 13.31 -14.50 -2.89
CA SER A 109 13.65 -13.45 -1.91
C SER A 109 12.87 -13.56 -0.59
N PHE A 110 11.77 -14.32 -0.54
CA PHE A 110 11.04 -14.58 0.71
C PHE A 110 11.69 -15.67 1.56
N ASP A 111 12.56 -16.49 0.98
CA ASP A 111 13.29 -17.51 1.72
C ASP A 111 14.38 -16.86 2.56
N ARG A 112 14.17 -16.88 3.88
CA ARG A 112 15.08 -16.36 4.90
C ARG A 112 15.06 -17.33 6.09
N PRO A 113 15.87 -18.40 6.04
CA PRO A 113 15.89 -19.40 7.11
C PRO A 113 16.32 -18.81 8.46
N ASP A 114 17.07 -17.71 8.43
CA ASP A 114 17.68 -17.11 9.61
C ASP A 114 16.78 -16.06 10.31
N GLY A 115 15.65 -15.66 9.73
CA GLY A 115 14.62 -14.90 10.46
C GLY A 115 13.58 -14.17 9.60
N ARG A 116 12.85 -13.22 10.20
CA ARG A 116 11.67 -12.57 9.56
C ARG A 116 11.79 -11.06 9.40
N PHE A 117 11.24 -10.53 8.30
CA PHE A 117 11.18 -9.08 8.04
C PHE A 117 10.09 -8.39 8.85
N GLN A 118 8.92 -9.03 8.95
CA GLN A 118 7.74 -8.44 9.56
C GLN A 118 7.34 -9.17 10.83
N PHE A 119 6.81 -8.41 11.79
CA PHE A 119 6.15 -8.99 12.96
C PHE A 119 4.74 -9.52 12.61
N TYR A 120 4.11 -8.91 11.61
CA TYR A 120 2.71 -9.11 11.25
C TYR A 120 2.45 -10.43 10.53
N ALA A 121 3.30 -10.80 9.58
CA ALA A 121 3.15 -11.98 8.74
C ALA A 121 4.49 -12.71 8.57
N PRO A 122 4.48 -14.04 8.39
CA PRO A 122 5.67 -14.78 7.96
C PRO A 122 6.12 -14.29 6.57
N ASN A 123 7.40 -14.44 6.25
CA ASN A 123 7.99 -13.90 5.02
C ASN A 123 7.26 -14.42 3.77
N GLU A 124 6.80 -15.66 3.84
CA GLU A 124 6.14 -16.37 2.77
C GLU A 124 4.73 -15.85 2.49
N GLY A 125 4.11 -15.22 3.49
CA GLY A 125 2.82 -14.55 3.36
C GLY A 125 2.90 -13.12 2.85
N LEU A 126 4.09 -12.53 2.70
CA LEU A 126 4.23 -11.10 2.37
C LEU A 126 3.67 -10.75 0.99
N ALA A 127 3.74 -11.68 0.02
CA ALA A 127 3.18 -11.49 -1.32
C ALA A 127 1.66 -11.70 -1.40
N ILE A 128 1.00 -12.12 -0.33
CA ILE A 128 -0.45 -12.28 -0.33
C ILE A 128 -1.08 -10.89 -0.52
N PRO A 129 -1.96 -10.66 -1.51
CA PRO A 129 -2.52 -9.34 -1.79
C PRO A 129 -3.27 -8.69 -0.62
N TYR A 130 -3.84 -9.47 0.30
CA TYR A 130 -4.50 -8.96 1.49
C TYR A 130 -3.53 -8.65 2.65
N VAL A 131 -2.25 -9.00 2.50
CA VAL A 131 -1.14 -8.65 3.41
C VAL A 131 -0.37 -7.45 2.84
N SER A 132 0.02 -7.51 1.56
CA SER A 132 0.63 -6.40 0.82
C SER A 132 -0.22 -6.05 -0.40
N PRO A 133 -1.19 -5.12 -0.28
CA PRO A 133 -2.06 -4.70 -1.37
C PRO A 133 -1.34 -4.34 -2.66
N MET A 134 -0.15 -3.74 -2.56
CA MET A 134 0.69 -3.39 -3.72
C MET A 134 0.95 -4.59 -4.64
N LEU A 135 0.97 -5.81 -4.10
CA LEU A 135 1.37 -7.04 -4.79
C LEU A 135 0.21 -7.80 -5.42
N ALA A 136 -1.02 -7.28 -5.30
CA ALA A 136 -2.20 -7.80 -6.00
C ALA A 136 -1.95 -7.93 -7.50
N GLU A 137 -2.55 -8.92 -8.18
CA GLU A 137 -2.43 -9.04 -9.64
C GLU A 137 -3.04 -7.83 -10.37
N SER A 138 -4.09 -7.25 -9.81
CA SER A 138 -4.74 -6.05 -10.30
C SER A 138 -5.20 -5.14 -9.15
N LEU A 139 -5.00 -3.83 -9.35
CA LEU A 139 -5.55 -2.75 -8.54
C LEU A 139 -6.73 -2.04 -9.23
N GLY A 140 -7.24 -2.61 -10.31
CA GLY A 140 -8.43 -2.12 -11.02
C GLY A 140 -9.73 -2.43 -10.29
N ASP A 141 -10.80 -1.76 -10.71
CA ASP A 141 -12.17 -1.97 -10.22
C ASP A 141 -12.34 -1.79 -8.70
N LEU A 142 -11.40 -1.07 -8.06
CA LEU A 142 -11.58 -0.57 -6.71
C LEU A 142 -12.51 0.65 -6.74
N PRO A 143 -13.16 0.99 -5.62
CA PRO A 143 -13.81 2.28 -5.47
C PRO A 143 -12.79 3.43 -5.63
N PRO A 144 -13.26 4.67 -5.84
CA PRO A 144 -12.41 5.85 -5.83
C PRO A 144 -11.43 5.87 -4.64
N LEU A 145 -10.20 6.29 -4.88
CA LEU A 145 -9.14 6.33 -3.89
C LEU A 145 -8.65 7.76 -3.65
N LEU A 146 -8.43 8.11 -2.38
CA LEU A 146 -7.61 9.26 -1.98
C LEU A 146 -6.38 8.73 -1.22
N LEU A 147 -5.20 8.92 -1.78
CA LEU A 147 -3.93 8.53 -1.19
C LEU A 147 -3.15 9.79 -0.84
N ILE A 148 -2.77 9.92 0.42
CA ILE A 148 -2.03 11.07 0.92
C ILE A 148 -0.72 10.57 1.52
N ALA A 149 0.41 11.21 1.24
CA ALA A 149 1.67 10.94 1.92
C ALA A 149 2.50 12.22 2.08
N GLY A 150 3.48 12.19 2.97
CA GLY A 150 4.50 13.22 3.07
C GLY A 150 5.58 13.11 1.97
N ASP A 151 6.20 14.23 1.61
CA ASP A 151 7.39 14.26 0.75
C ASP A 151 8.62 13.71 1.49
N ASP A 152 8.76 14.03 2.78
CA ASP A 152 9.81 13.49 3.66
C ASP A 152 9.31 12.28 4.45
N GLU A 153 8.65 11.35 3.74
CA GLU A 153 8.09 10.13 4.30
C GLU A 153 8.72 8.88 3.65
N ARG A 154 8.97 7.84 4.46
CA ARG A 154 9.51 6.57 3.97
C ARG A 154 8.55 5.71 3.17
N LEU A 155 7.25 5.83 3.44
CA LEU A 155 6.21 5.12 2.69
C LEU A 155 5.73 5.94 1.47
N ARG A 156 6.38 7.08 1.17
CA ARG A 156 6.03 7.95 0.04
C ARG A 156 6.07 7.18 -1.28
N ASP A 157 7.15 6.45 -1.55
CA ASP A 157 7.35 5.80 -2.84
C ASP A 157 6.29 4.72 -3.11
N GLU A 158 5.88 3.96 -2.09
CA GLU A 158 4.83 2.96 -2.25
C GLU A 158 3.43 3.59 -2.43
N ALA A 159 3.14 4.72 -1.77
CA ALA A 159 1.91 5.47 -2.02
C ALA A 159 1.84 6.01 -3.46
N ILE A 160 2.95 6.57 -3.96
CA ILE A 160 3.07 7.03 -5.35
C ILE A 160 2.86 5.87 -6.32
N TYR A 161 3.61 4.77 -6.14
CA TYR A 161 3.55 3.65 -7.08
C TYR A 161 2.17 2.99 -7.07
N PHE A 162 1.50 2.90 -5.91
CA PHE A 162 0.15 2.33 -5.81
C PHE A 162 -0.86 3.20 -6.56
N ALA A 163 -0.74 4.53 -6.43
CA ALA A 163 -1.61 5.46 -7.14
C ALA A 163 -1.50 5.30 -8.67
N TYR A 164 -0.27 5.31 -9.19
CA TYR A 164 -0.04 5.13 -10.63
C TYR A 164 -0.44 3.74 -11.12
N ARG A 165 -0.18 2.70 -10.33
CA ARG A 165 -0.57 1.32 -10.70
C ARG A 165 -2.08 1.11 -10.70
N SER A 166 -2.82 1.77 -9.81
CA SER A 166 -4.29 1.69 -9.77
C SER A 166 -4.96 2.51 -10.87
N ALA A 167 -4.43 3.69 -11.19
CA ALA A 167 -4.98 4.58 -12.22
C ALA A 167 -4.49 4.30 -13.66
N GLU A 168 -3.31 3.71 -13.84
CA GLU A 168 -2.72 3.37 -15.14
C GLU A 168 -2.22 1.91 -15.16
N PRO A 169 -3.08 0.91 -14.92
CA PRO A 169 -2.66 -0.48 -14.65
C PRO A 169 -2.03 -1.20 -15.86
N THR A 170 -2.20 -0.68 -17.07
CA THR A 170 -1.53 -1.20 -18.29
C THR A 170 -0.09 -0.69 -18.44
N LYS A 171 0.26 0.42 -17.78
CA LYS A 171 1.57 1.06 -17.87
C LYS A 171 2.49 0.65 -16.72
N TYR A 172 1.97 0.59 -15.50
CA TYR A 172 2.74 0.24 -14.31
C TYR A 172 2.35 -1.16 -13.82
N LYS A 173 3.36 -2.03 -13.72
CA LYS A 173 3.17 -3.45 -13.46
C LYS A 173 3.32 -3.76 -11.97
N GLY A 174 2.76 -4.90 -11.57
CA GLY A 174 3.01 -5.47 -10.24
C GLY A 174 4.38 -6.17 -10.17
N PRO A 175 4.61 -6.97 -9.11
CA PRO A 175 5.84 -7.74 -8.98
C PRO A 175 6.11 -8.62 -10.20
N SER A 176 7.39 -8.76 -10.58
CA SER A 176 7.81 -9.49 -11.79
C SER A 176 7.38 -10.96 -11.79
N TYR A 177 7.36 -11.61 -10.63
CA TYR A 177 6.87 -12.98 -10.47
C TYR A 177 5.36 -13.12 -10.61
N ASN A 178 4.63 -12.00 -10.61
CA ASN A 178 3.20 -11.91 -10.87
C ASN A 178 2.89 -11.29 -12.25
N ALA A 179 3.92 -10.99 -13.07
CA ALA A 179 3.74 -10.33 -14.37
C ALA A 179 2.93 -11.20 -15.35
N GLY A 180 2.09 -10.55 -16.17
CA GLY A 180 1.22 -11.23 -17.15
C GLY A 180 -0.10 -11.76 -16.59
N LYS A 181 -0.37 -11.52 -15.30
CA LYS A 181 -1.64 -11.89 -14.64
C LYS A 181 -2.69 -10.79 -14.73
N PHE A 182 -2.28 -9.52 -14.81
CA PHE A 182 -3.21 -8.41 -14.99
C PHE A 182 -4.08 -8.58 -16.23
N GLU A 183 -3.51 -8.98 -17.37
CA GLU A 183 -4.22 -9.18 -18.64
C GLU A 183 -5.26 -10.32 -18.57
N LYS A 184 -5.14 -11.20 -17.57
CA LYS A 184 -6.07 -12.31 -17.30
C LYS A 184 -6.99 -12.03 -16.12
N SER A 185 -6.74 -10.96 -15.36
CA SER A 185 -7.57 -10.54 -14.23
C SER A 185 -8.96 -10.19 -14.74
N PRO A 186 -10.05 -10.53 -14.03
CA PRO A 186 -11.37 -10.01 -14.32
C PRO A 186 -11.50 -8.51 -13.97
N PHE A 187 -10.57 -7.99 -13.16
CA PHE A 187 -10.50 -6.60 -12.75
C PHE A 187 -9.45 -5.87 -13.58
N GLN A 188 -9.87 -5.12 -14.60
CA GLN A 188 -8.98 -4.41 -15.53
C GLN A 188 -9.34 -2.93 -15.66
N THR A 189 -10.45 -2.49 -15.08
CA THR A 189 -10.90 -1.10 -15.17
C THR A 189 -9.99 -0.23 -14.31
N PRO A 190 -9.36 0.83 -14.86
CA PRO A 190 -8.57 1.75 -14.06
C PRO A 190 -9.37 2.32 -12.89
N THR A 191 -8.76 2.34 -11.72
CA THR A 191 -9.36 2.91 -10.52
C THR A 191 -9.20 4.44 -10.55
N ASN A 192 -10.25 5.16 -10.17
CA ASN A 192 -10.20 6.61 -10.03
C ASN A 192 -9.37 6.96 -8.78
N THR A 193 -8.22 7.60 -8.95
CA THR A 193 -7.26 7.79 -7.86
C THR A 193 -6.75 9.22 -7.80
N THR A 194 -6.87 9.83 -6.63
CA THR A 194 -6.24 11.09 -6.27
C THR A 194 -5.06 10.81 -5.36
N LEU A 195 -3.87 11.26 -5.76
CA LEU A 195 -2.66 11.24 -4.96
C LEU A 195 -2.28 12.65 -4.54
N GLU A 196 -1.94 12.83 -3.27
CA GLU A 196 -1.48 14.10 -2.70
C GLU A 196 -0.19 13.88 -1.89
N ILE A 197 0.90 14.51 -2.32
CA ILE A 197 2.19 14.49 -1.64
C ILE A 197 2.46 15.85 -0.98
N TYR A 198 2.56 15.90 0.33
CA TYR A 198 2.74 17.14 1.08
C TYR A 198 4.22 17.41 1.38
N GLU A 199 4.74 18.53 0.88
CA GLU A 199 6.15 18.92 1.05
C GLU A 199 6.55 19.00 2.52
N GLU A 200 7.77 18.51 2.81
CA GLU A 200 8.40 18.53 4.14
C GLU A 200 7.64 17.80 5.26
N MET A 201 6.55 17.11 4.91
CA MET A 201 5.76 16.38 5.89
C MET A 201 6.31 14.97 6.13
N PRO A 202 6.38 14.51 7.39
CA PRO A 202 6.78 13.15 7.73
C PRO A 202 5.58 12.18 7.67
N HIS A 203 5.81 10.92 8.03
CA HIS A 203 4.77 9.89 8.11
C HIS A 203 3.58 10.33 8.97
N VAL A 204 2.35 10.15 8.46
CA VAL A 204 1.09 10.48 9.16
C VAL A 204 1.14 11.87 9.80
N PHE A 205 1.56 12.87 9.03
CA PHE A 205 1.67 14.26 9.50
C PHE A 205 0.33 14.86 9.96
N GLN A 206 -0.80 14.21 9.70
CA GLN A 206 -2.11 14.60 10.23
C GLN A 206 -2.13 14.62 11.78
N MET A 207 -1.20 13.93 12.44
CA MET A 207 -1.03 13.96 13.90
C MET A 207 -0.24 15.18 14.40
N VAL A 208 0.40 15.96 13.53
CA VAL A 208 1.14 17.17 13.91
C VAL A 208 0.39 18.44 13.48
N GLY A 209 0.51 19.52 14.25
CA GLY A 209 -0.11 20.80 13.94
C GLY A 209 0.66 21.57 12.87
N HIS A 210 0.19 21.55 11.62
CA HIS A 210 0.76 22.29 10.50
C HIS A 210 -0.33 22.74 9.51
N VAL A 211 -0.05 23.71 8.64
CA VAL A 211 -1.02 24.13 7.59
C VAL A 211 -1.33 22.98 6.62
N CYS A 212 -0.34 22.15 6.31
CA CYS A 212 -0.53 20.93 5.52
C CYS A 212 -1.53 19.98 6.16
N THR A 213 -1.56 19.89 7.50
CA THR A 213 -2.51 19.04 8.23
C THR A 213 -3.94 19.50 8.02
N THR A 214 -4.21 20.79 8.18
CA THR A 214 -5.52 21.38 7.86
C THR A 214 -5.89 21.10 6.40
N LYS A 215 -4.92 21.27 5.50
CA LYS A 215 -5.17 21.06 4.07
C LYS A 215 -5.47 19.59 3.72
N SER A 216 -4.82 18.64 4.39
CA SER A 216 -5.10 17.20 4.24
C SER A 216 -6.49 16.82 4.74
N TYR A 217 -6.94 17.45 5.83
CA TYR A 217 -8.31 17.27 6.30
C TYR A 217 -9.35 17.87 5.34
N GLU A 218 -9.09 19.05 4.76
CA GLU A 218 -9.95 19.64 3.74
C GLU A 218 -10.09 18.72 2.52
N SER A 219 -8.99 18.23 1.95
CA SER A 219 -9.01 17.28 0.82
C SER A 219 -9.77 16.00 1.17
N THR A 220 -9.60 15.49 2.39
CA THR A 220 -10.32 14.31 2.89
C THR A 220 -11.83 14.56 2.96
N VAL A 221 -12.26 15.68 3.52
CA VAL A 221 -13.69 16.05 3.60
C VAL A 221 -14.27 16.29 2.20
N GLU A 222 -13.55 16.97 1.32
CA GLU A 222 -13.97 17.20 -0.06
C GLU A 222 -14.16 15.86 -0.80
N PHE A 223 -13.21 14.94 -0.67
CA PHE A 223 -13.32 13.60 -1.24
C PHE A 223 -14.53 12.85 -0.70
N ILE A 224 -14.74 12.81 0.63
CA ILE A 224 -15.89 12.14 1.25
C ILE A 224 -17.20 12.69 0.69
N ASN A 225 -17.35 14.02 0.67
CA ASN A 225 -18.55 14.66 0.14
C ASN A 225 -18.78 14.30 -1.32
N LYS A 226 -17.70 14.23 -2.11
CA LYS A 226 -17.79 13.93 -3.54
C LYS A 226 -18.22 12.50 -3.83
N VAL A 227 -17.64 11.53 -3.12
CA VAL A 227 -17.90 10.11 -3.38
C VAL A 227 -19.20 9.61 -2.74
N THR A 228 -19.70 10.31 -1.72
CA THR A 228 -20.99 10.00 -1.07
C THR A 228 -22.14 10.90 -1.55
N SER A 229 -21.87 11.88 -2.42
CA SER A 229 -22.90 12.79 -2.92
C SER A 229 -23.98 12.06 -3.71
N ALA A 230 -25.24 12.29 -3.35
CA ALA A 230 -26.41 11.79 -4.07
C ALA A 230 -26.59 12.44 -5.46
N LEU A 231 -25.81 13.47 -5.80
CA LEU A 231 -25.95 14.22 -7.05
C LEU A 231 -25.45 13.44 -8.28
N ASN A 232 -24.80 12.28 -8.10
CA ASN A 232 -24.26 11.44 -9.18
C ASN A 232 -23.37 12.23 -10.17
N GLU A 233 -22.69 13.28 -9.69
CA GLU A 233 -21.77 14.04 -10.52
C GLU A 233 -20.57 13.14 -10.90
N PRO A 234 -20.12 13.17 -12.17
CA PRO A 234 -18.94 12.43 -12.57
C PRO A 234 -17.73 12.85 -11.74
N LEU A 235 -16.97 11.87 -11.24
CA LEU A 235 -15.69 12.16 -10.61
C LEU A 235 -14.72 12.73 -11.65
N PRO A 236 -13.86 13.70 -11.24
CA PRO A 236 -12.79 14.17 -12.09
C PRO A 236 -11.85 12.99 -12.41
N PRO A 237 -11.04 13.12 -13.47
CA PRO A 237 -9.99 12.14 -13.75
C PRO A 237 -9.04 11.97 -12.56
N SER A 238 -8.35 10.82 -12.51
CA SER A 238 -7.27 10.59 -11.56
C SER A 238 -6.26 11.75 -11.60
N SER A 239 -5.73 12.13 -10.44
CA SER A 239 -4.85 13.30 -10.30
C SER A 239 -3.69 13.01 -9.36
N TYR A 240 -2.55 13.67 -9.61
CA TYR A 240 -1.32 13.47 -8.87
C TYR A 240 -0.72 14.83 -8.50
N ASN A 241 -0.86 15.22 -7.25
CA ASN A 241 -0.58 16.57 -6.78
C ASN A 241 0.53 16.57 -5.74
N CYS A 242 1.35 17.62 -5.77
CA CYS A 242 2.24 17.99 -4.68
C CYS A 242 1.69 19.26 -4.01
N ILE A 243 1.62 19.27 -2.69
CA ILE A 243 1.10 20.39 -1.91
C ILE A 243 2.26 21.00 -1.15
N ASN A 244 2.55 22.27 -1.41
CA ASN A 244 3.68 22.93 -0.78
C ASN A 244 3.43 23.27 0.71
N GLY A 245 4.45 23.74 1.40
CA GLY A 245 4.35 24.13 2.82
C GLY A 245 3.34 25.24 3.13
N LYS A 246 2.71 25.87 2.12
CA LYS A 246 1.61 26.84 2.27
C LYS A 246 0.23 26.26 1.97
N GLY A 247 0.14 24.99 1.59
CA GLY A 247 -1.12 24.33 1.22
C GLY A 247 -1.54 24.55 -0.24
N GLU A 248 -0.63 25.01 -1.11
CA GLU A 248 -0.92 25.27 -2.53
C GLU A 248 -0.63 24.03 -3.38
N PHE A 249 -1.54 23.72 -4.32
CA PHE A 249 -1.40 22.57 -5.23
C PHE A 249 -0.43 22.87 -6.39
N GLY A 250 0.41 21.89 -6.70
CA GLY A 250 1.31 21.87 -7.85
C GLY A 250 1.52 20.44 -8.37
N PRO A 251 2.30 20.27 -9.45
CA PRO A 251 2.61 18.95 -9.98
C PRO A 251 3.59 18.20 -9.07
N LEU A 252 3.62 16.86 -9.18
CA LEU A 252 4.69 16.06 -8.58
C LEU A 252 6.08 16.50 -9.08
N LYS A 253 7.03 16.59 -8.15
CA LYS A 253 8.44 16.85 -8.41
C LYS A 253 9.12 15.67 -9.12
N GLU A 254 10.26 15.94 -9.75
CA GLU A 254 11.01 14.92 -10.50
C GLU A 254 11.48 13.75 -9.62
N HIS A 255 11.83 14.00 -8.35
CA HIS A 255 12.25 12.90 -7.47
C HIS A 255 11.11 11.95 -7.11
N HIS A 256 9.86 12.44 -7.02
CA HIS A 256 8.68 11.59 -6.81
C HIS A 256 8.50 10.57 -7.95
N LYS A 257 8.85 10.96 -9.19
CA LYS A 257 8.63 10.12 -10.37
C LYS A 257 9.65 8.99 -10.50
N LYS A 258 10.78 9.05 -9.80
CA LYS A 258 11.84 8.03 -9.86
C LYS A 258 11.35 6.64 -9.49
N VAL A 259 10.41 6.52 -8.54
CA VAL A 259 9.84 5.21 -8.16
C VAL A 259 9.10 4.53 -9.32
N LEU A 260 8.63 5.30 -10.30
CA LEU A 260 7.88 4.74 -11.44
C LEU A 260 8.76 3.93 -12.40
N GLU A 261 10.08 4.04 -12.27
CA GLU A 261 11.09 3.24 -13.00
C GLU A 261 11.45 1.94 -12.26
N LEU A 262 10.83 1.65 -11.11
CA LEU A 262 11.15 0.50 -10.27
C LEU A 262 10.76 -0.82 -10.95
N GLU A 263 11.74 -1.72 -11.10
CA GLU A 263 11.54 -3.07 -11.66
C GLU A 263 11.40 -4.15 -10.58
N LYS A 264 11.84 -3.87 -9.36
CA LYS A 264 11.96 -4.84 -8.25
C LYS A 264 10.86 -4.74 -7.20
N ILE A 265 9.70 -4.17 -7.56
CA ILE A 265 8.56 -4.09 -6.62
C ILE A 265 8.18 -5.49 -6.12
N GLY A 266 7.98 -5.64 -4.81
CA GLY A 266 7.63 -6.90 -4.17
C GLY A 266 8.77 -7.92 -4.06
N ILE A 267 10.01 -7.56 -4.44
CA ILE A 267 11.19 -8.37 -4.22
C ILE A 267 11.89 -7.83 -2.98
N VAL A 268 11.98 -8.67 -1.96
CA VAL A 268 12.68 -8.32 -0.72
C VAL A 268 14.15 -8.00 -1.04
N PRO A 269 14.66 -6.82 -0.65
CA PRO A 269 16.05 -6.45 -0.89
C PRO A 269 17.06 -7.43 -0.26
N GLU A 270 18.21 -7.57 -0.91
CA GLU A 270 19.38 -8.17 -0.28
C GLU A 270 20.05 -7.13 0.61
N PHE A 271 20.01 -7.35 1.91
CA PHE A 271 20.69 -6.48 2.86
C PHE A 271 22.03 -7.10 3.21
N THR A 272 23.11 -6.59 2.61
CA THR A 272 24.45 -7.01 2.97
C THR A 272 24.84 -6.41 4.32
N GLY A 273 24.73 -7.22 5.38
CA GLY A 273 25.51 -7.13 6.61
C GLY A 273 25.45 -5.83 7.42
N PHE A 274 24.55 -5.78 8.40
CA PHE A 274 24.89 -5.20 9.71
C PHE A 274 24.54 -6.25 10.77
N ASN A 275 25.57 -6.99 11.22
CA ASN A 275 25.49 -7.63 12.52
C ASN A 275 25.27 -6.49 13.53
N LEU A 276 24.12 -6.47 14.18
CA LEU A 276 23.98 -5.78 15.45
C LEU A 276 24.95 -6.48 16.42
N LEU A 277 26.10 -5.83 16.64
CA LEU A 277 26.99 -6.12 17.76
C LEU A 277 26.31 -5.72 19.07
#